data_AF-A0A7K6HTT8-F1
#
_entry.id   AF-A0A7K6HTT8-F1
#
_cell.length_a   1.000
_cell.length_b   1.000
_cell.length_c   1.000
_cell.angle_alpha   90.00
_cell.angle_beta   90.00
_cell.angle_gamma   90.00
#
_symmetry.space_group_name_H-M   'P 1'
#
loop_
_entity.id
_entity.type
_entity.pdbx_description
1 polymer ?
#
loop_
_entity_poly.entity_id
_entity_poly.type
_entity_poly.pdbx_seq_one_letter_code
_entity_poly.pdbx_strand_id
1 'polypeptide(L)'
;PPVPPRFHINLRAGPGGDVVLHLNPRMDEGDAIVRNAFLGGSWGQEERGITSCSPFQRGRYFDLSIRCGNHRFKVFAEGQPLF
;
A
#
# COMPACT_ATOMS: atom_id res chain seq x y z
N PRO A 1 -23.15 -6.97 1.23
CA PRO A 1 -22.50 -5.69 0.82
C PRO A 1 -21.52 -5.93 -0.34
N PRO A 2 -21.47 -5.06 -1.36
CA PRO A 2 -20.46 -5.15 -2.41
C PRO A 2 -19.07 -4.93 -1.81
N VAL A 3 -18.11 -5.78 -2.17
CA VAL A 3 -16.71 -5.65 -1.72
C VAL A 3 -16.05 -4.55 -2.57
N PRO A 4 -15.46 -3.50 -1.96
CA PRO A 4 -14.85 -2.42 -2.72
C PRO A 4 -13.70 -2.96 -3.59
N PRO A 5 -13.55 -2.48 -4.84
CA PRO A 5 -12.53 -2.98 -5.76
C PRO A 5 -11.11 -2.57 -5.36
N ARG A 6 -10.98 -1.56 -4.50
CA ARG A 6 -9.71 -0.99 -4.05
C ARG A 6 -9.85 -0.36 -2.66
N PHE A 7 -8.74 -0.25 -1.97
CA PHE A 7 -8.61 0.59 -0.78
C PHE A 7 -7.20 1.20 -0.73
N HIS A 8 -6.96 2.13 0.20
CA HIS A 8 -5.62 2.67 0.38
C HIS A 8 -5.30 2.93 1.86
N ILE A 9 -4.01 2.87 2.17
CA ILE A 9 -3.42 3.22 3.46
C ILE A 9 -2.39 4.31 3.20
N ASN A 10 -2.55 5.46 3.86
CA ASN A 10 -1.64 6.59 3.74
C ASN A 10 -0.94 6.86 5.06
N LEU A 11 0.40 6.87 5.05
CA LEU A 11 1.19 7.51 6.11
C LEU A 11 1.47 8.95 5.67
N ARG A 12 1.00 9.92 6.46
CA ARG A 12 1.08 11.34 6.14
C ARG A 12 2.14 12.05 6.97
N ALA A 13 2.83 13.01 6.37
CA ALA A 13 3.78 13.86 7.05
C ALA A 13 3.18 15.25 7.30
N GLY A 14 2.86 15.52 8.56
CA GLY A 14 2.43 16.85 9.01
C GLY A 14 1.12 17.35 8.37
N PRO A 15 0.80 18.64 8.58
CA PRO A 15 -0.45 19.24 8.12
C PRO A 15 -0.45 19.57 6.62
N GLY A 16 0.71 19.54 5.94
CA GLY A 16 0.87 19.93 4.54
C GLY A 16 0.24 18.98 3.52
N GLY A 17 -0.32 17.85 3.96
CA GLY A 17 -1.00 16.90 3.10
C GLY A 17 -0.08 15.92 2.37
N ASP A 18 1.24 16.00 2.60
CA ASP A 18 2.20 15.05 2.06
C ASP A 18 1.90 13.62 2.53
N VAL A 19 1.97 12.68 1.60
CA VAL A 19 1.84 11.24 1.82
C VAL A 19 3.20 10.61 1.57
N VAL A 20 3.92 10.28 2.64
CA VAL A 20 5.25 9.66 2.54
C VAL A 20 5.19 8.18 2.17
N LEU A 21 4.04 7.54 2.40
CA LEU A 21 3.75 6.20 1.92
C LEU A 21 2.27 6.11 1.57
N HIS A 22 1.98 5.93 0.29
CA HIS A 22 0.68 5.53 -0.22
C HIS A 22 0.75 4.05 -0.59
N LEU A 23 -0.05 3.23 0.08
CA LEU A 23 -0.24 1.83 -0.27
C LEU A 23 -1.65 1.66 -0.81
N ASN A 24 -1.78 1.20 -2.05
CA ASN A 24 -3.06 1.10 -2.74
C ASN A 24 -3.24 -0.26 -3.42
N PRO A 25 -3.79 -1.25 -2.69
CA PRO A 25 -4.24 -2.50 -3.28
C PRO A 25 -5.43 -2.29 -4.21
N ARG A 26 -5.32 -2.83 -5.43
CA ARG A 26 -6.30 -2.73 -6.52
C ARG A 26 -6.69 -4.14 -6.98
N MET A 27 -7.75 -4.69 -6.40
CA MET A 27 -8.28 -6.04 -6.69
C MET A 27 -9.03 -6.11 -8.05
N ASP A 28 -9.16 -4.97 -8.71
CA ASP A 28 -9.69 -4.80 -10.07
C ASP A 28 -8.58 -4.69 -11.13
N GLU A 29 -7.30 -4.55 -10.73
CA GLU A 29 -6.13 -4.48 -11.62
C GLU A 29 -5.22 -5.70 -11.42
N GLY A 30 -5.77 -6.92 -11.47
CA GLY A 30 -4.99 -8.15 -11.32
C GLY A 30 -4.33 -8.30 -9.94
N ASP A 31 -5.03 -7.86 -8.90
CA ASP A 31 -4.58 -7.85 -7.50
C ASP A 31 -3.28 -7.06 -7.26
N ALA A 32 -3.03 -6.04 -8.09
CA ALA A 32 -1.87 -5.18 -7.98
C ALA A 32 -1.81 -4.43 -6.64
N ILE A 33 -0.60 -4.27 -6.13
CA ILE A 33 -0.31 -3.43 -4.97
C ILE A 33 0.52 -2.25 -5.46
N VAL A 34 -0.14 -1.11 -5.62
CA VAL A 34 0.50 0.12 -6.05
C VAL A 34 1.05 0.84 -4.84
N ARG A 35 2.31 1.27 -4.91
CA ARG A 35 2.92 2.14 -3.90
C ARG A 35 3.38 3.43 -4.55
N ASN A 36 3.27 4.53 -3.81
CA ASN A 36 3.75 5.82 -4.28
C ASN A 36 3.99 6.76 -3.07
N ALA A 37 4.52 7.94 -3.34
CA ALA A 37 4.54 9.07 -2.44
C ALA A 37 3.89 10.29 -3.10
N PHE A 38 3.15 11.07 -2.32
CA PHE A 38 2.62 12.37 -2.73
C PHE A 38 3.39 13.45 -1.97
N LEU A 39 4.30 14.15 -2.65
CA LEU A 39 5.20 15.12 -2.03
C LEU A 39 5.11 16.43 -2.80
N GLY A 40 4.98 17.54 -2.08
CA GLY A 40 4.96 18.88 -2.69
C GLY A 40 3.82 19.08 -3.69
N GLY A 41 2.68 18.41 -3.48
CA GLY A 41 1.50 18.56 -4.33
C GLY A 41 1.44 17.62 -5.55
N SER A 42 2.36 16.66 -5.69
CA SER A 42 2.37 15.74 -6.83
C SER A 42 2.68 14.29 -6.43
N TRP A 43 2.13 13.36 -7.21
CA TRP A 43 2.46 11.94 -7.11
C TRP A 43 3.80 11.66 -7.79
N GLY A 44 4.64 10.85 -7.15
CA GLY A 44 5.85 10.31 -7.75
C GLY A 44 5.59 9.17 -8.74
N GLN A 45 6.65 8.43 -9.07
CA GLN A 45 6.56 7.23 -9.89
C GLN A 45 5.92 6.08 -9.10
N GLU A 46 4.91 5.43 -9.69
CA GLU A 46 4.30 4.25 -9.07
C GLU A 46 5.27 3.08 -9.00
N GLU A 47 5.39 2.47 -7.83
CA GLU A 47 6.06 1.19 -7.64
C GLU A 47 5.03 0.06 -7.59
N ARG A 48 4.99 -0.75 -8.65
CA ARG A 48 4.07 -1.91 -8.76
C ARG A 48 4.83 -3.19 -8.42
N GLY A 49 4.56 -3.77 -7.25
CA GLY A 49 5.14 -5.05 -6.88
C GLY A 49 4.35 -6.18 -7.53
N ILE A 50 5.01 -7.07 -8.28
CA ILE A 50 4.40 -8.33 -8.72
C ILE A 50 4.52 -9.32 -7.56
N THR A 51 3.54 -9.34 -6.67
CA THR A 51 3.35 -10.47 -5.76
C THR A 51 2.51 -11.50 -6.49
N SER A 52 3.09 -12.66 -6.78
CA SER A 52 2.40 -13.82 -7.36
C SER A 52 1.14 -14.22 -6.57
N CYS A 53 1.07 -13.83 -5.29
CA CYS A 53 -0.11 -13.88 -4.46
C CYS A 53 -0.25 -12.58 -3.66
N SER A 54 -1.18 -11.71 -4.02
CA SER A 54 -1.55 -10.58 -3.17
C SER A 54 -2.25 -11.08 -1.89
N PRO A 55 -1.86 -10.58 -0.70
CA PRO A 55 -2.56 -10.89 0.55
C PRO A 55 -3.95 -10.24 0.63
N PHE A 56 -4.23 -9.26 -0.24
CA PHE A 56 -5.48 -8.50 -0.21
C PHE A 56 -6.51 -9.17 -1.12
N GLN A 57 -7.32 -10.06 -0.55
CA GLN A 57 -8.36 -10.80 -1.26
C GLN A 57 -9.75 -10.38 -0.79
N ARG A 58 -10.70 -10.32 -1.72
CA ARG A 58 -12.09 -9.96 -1.42
C ARG A 58 -12.67 -10.91 -0.37
N GLY A 59 -13.25 -10.35 0.69
CA GLY A 59 -13.91 -11.12 1.75
C GLY A 59 -12.96 -11.82 2.73
N ARG A 60 -11.65 -11.60 2.63
CA ARG A 60 -10.67 -12.11 3.59
C ARG A 60 -10.15 -11.01 4.51
N TYR A 61 -9.97 -11.37 5.77
CA TYR A 61 -9.22 -10.57 6.72
C TYR A 61 -7.73 -10.59 6.36
N PHE A 62 -7.03 -9.53 6.75
CA PHE A 62 -5.59 -9.44 6.62
C PHE A 62 -4.98 -8.72 7.82
N ASP A 63 -3.78 -9.15 8.22
CA ASP A 63 -2.94 -8.49 9.20
C ASP A 63 -1.76 -7.81 8.50
N LEU A 64 -1.64 -6.49 8.66
CA LEU A 64 -0.59 -5.68 8.05
C LEU A 64 0.33 -5.06 9.09
N SER A 65 1.63 -5.25 8.93
CA SER A 65 2.66 -4.58 9.75
C SER A 65 3.51 -3.66 8.88
N ILE A 66 3.51 -2.37 9.18
CA ILE A 66 4.34 -1.37 8.50
C ILE A 66 5.42 -0.91 9.47
N ARG A 67 6.68 -1.15 9.13
CA ARG A 67 7.84 -0.80 9.96
C ARG A 67 8.64 0.30 9.30
N CYS A 68 8.78 1.44 9.99
CA CYS A 68 9.65 2.52 9.57
C CYS A 68 11.10 2.16 9.89
N GLY A 69 11.96 2.09 8.87
CA GLY A 69 13.41 1.97 9.03
C GLY A 69 14.12 3.24 8.58
N ASN A 70 15.44 3.31 8.79
CA ASN A 70 16.24 4.50 8.50
C ASN A 70 16.21 4.97 7.04
N HIS A 71 15.99 4.05 6.09
CA HIS A 71 16.05 4.34 4.65
C HIS A 71 14.82 3.89 3.86
N ARG A 72 13.97 3.05 4.45
CA ARG A 72 12.80 2.48 3.77
C ARG A 72 11.75 2.02 4.77
N PHE A 73 10.51 1.98 4.31
CA PHE A 73 9.46 1.21 4.95
C PHE A 73 9.63 -0.27 4.61
N LYS A 74 9.36 -1.13 5.59
CA LYS A 74 9.21 -2.57 5.39
C LYS A 74 7.76 -2.92 5.69
N VAL A 75 7.09 -3.55 4.74
CA VAL A 75 5.68 -3.94 4.88
C VAL A 75 5.60 -5.46 4.91
N PHE A 76 4.82 -5.96 5.86
CA PHE A 76 4.55 -7.39 6.03
C PHE A 76 3.04 -7.61 6.02
N ALA A 77 2.60 -8.68 5.39
CA ALA A 77 1.22 -9.17 5.43
C ALA A 77 1.23 -10.60 5.97
N GLU A 78 0.37 -10.92 6.94
CA GLU A 78 0.35 -12.24 7.59
C GLU A 78 1.72 -12.65 8.16
N GLY A 79 2.49 -11.67 8.64
CA GLY A 79 3.86 -11.88 9.12
C GLY A 79 4.91 -12.13 8.02
N GLN A 80 4.51 -12.26 6.75
CA GLN A 80 5.42 -12.47 5.62
C GLN A 80 5.84 -11.14 4.97
N PRO A 81 7.11 -11.00 4.51
CA PRO A 81 7.55 -9.80 3.82
C PRO A 81 6.76 -9.56 2.54
N LEU A 82 6.25 -8.34 2.39
CA LEU A 82 5.57 -7.89 1.19
C LEU A 82 6.54 -7.07 0.32
N PHE A 83 7.25 -6.10 0.91
CA PHE A 83 8.36 -5.33 0.33
C PHE A 83 9.12 -4.53 1.40
#